data_AF-A0A9W6CKE0-F1
#
_entry.id   AF-A0A9W6CKE0-F1
#
_cell.length_a   1.000
_cell.length_b   1.000
_cell.length_c   1.000
_cell.angle_alpha   90.00
_cell.angle_beta   90.00
_cell.angle_gamma   90.00
#
_symmetry.space_group_name_H-M   'P 1'
#
loop_
_entity.id
_entity.type
_entity.pdbx_description
1 polymer ?
#
loop_
_entity_poly.entity_id
_entity_poly.type
_entity_poly.pdbx_seq_one_letter_code
_entity_poly.pdbx_strand_id
1 'polypeptide(L)'
;MAEIATLLSEADAVFDENRRMLANRTLQLERMLGEISVVESPQALLGGFIQVGRAIRRIGYSDLCQHYFNLRAAGASRDDALAALAAPAAERRNP
;
A
#
# COMPACT_ATOMS: atom_id res chain seq x y z
N MET A 1 -15.90 3.78 10.04
CA MET A 1 -15.43 2.99 8.89
C MET A 1 -15.62 3.84 7.65
N ALA A 2 -14.55 4.25 6.96
CA ALA A 2 -14.68 5.00 5.72
C ALA A 2 -15.17 4.08 4.60
N GLU A 3 -16.03 4.59 3.72
CA GLU A 3 -16.50 3.85 2.56
C GLU A 3 -15.37 3.71 1.53
N ILE A 4 -15.32 2.57 0.84
CA ILE A 4 -14.26 2.28 -0.16
C ILE A 4 -14.22 3.36 -1.27
N ALA A 5 -15.37 3.92 -1.64
CA ALA A 5 -15.47 4.98 -2.63
C ALA A 5 -14.80 6.29 -2.18
N THR A 6 -14.89 6.62 -0.89
CA THR A 6 -14.21 7.78 -0.28
C THR A 6 -12.70 7.57 -0.30
N LEU A 7 -12.22 6.40 0.16
CA LEU A 7 -10.79 6.07 0.14
C LEU A 7 -10.21 6.08 -1.27
N LEU A 8 -10.94 5.56 -2.24
CA LEU A 8 -10.54 5.60 -3.64
C LEU A 8 -10.49 7.03 -4.20
N SER A 9 -11.37 7.92 -3.75
CA SER A 9 -11.33 9.35 -4.11
C SER A 9 -10.12 10.05 -3.50
N GLU A 10 -9.78 9.73 -2.25
CA GLU A 10 -8.60 10.27 -1.60
C GLU A 10 -7.30 9.75 -2.22
N ALA A 11 -7.25 8.46 -2.57
CA ALA A 11 -6.09 7.86 -3.22
C ALA A 11 -5.85 8.44 -4.63
N ASP A 12 -6.90 8.73 -5.38
CA ASP A 12 -6.83 9.38 -6.72
C ASP A 12 -6.19 10.79 -6.66
N ALA A 13 -6.27 11.47 -5.52
CA ALA A 13 -5.60 12.75 -5.28
C ALA A 13 -4.14 12.62 -4.82
N VAL A 14 -3.72 11.43 -4.40
CA VAL A 14 -2.37 11.16 -3.85
C VAL A 14 -1.48 10.47 -4.88
N PHE A 15 -2.05 9.56 -5.68
CA PHE A 15 -1.33 8.72 -6.63
C PHE A 15 -1.63 9.13 -8.07
N ASP A 16 -0.66 8.96 -8.96
CA ASP A 16 -0.78 9.25 -10.41
C ASP A 16 -1.51 8.12 -11.18
N GLU A 17 -2.46 7.45 -10.52
CA GLU A 17 -3.20 6.32 -11.05
C GLU A 17 -4.70 6.55 -10.86
N ASN A 18 -5.50 6.33 -11.92
CA ASN A 18 -6.93 6.52 -11.83
C ASN A 18 -7.60 5.54 -10.85
N ARG A 19 -8.74 5.95 -10.31
CA ARG A 19 -9.60 5.17 -9.40
C ARG A 19 -9.79 3.68 -9.74
N ARG A 20 -9.99 3.34 -11.01
CA ARG A 20 -10.20 1.94 -11.44
C ARG A 20 -8.92 1.12 -11.27
N MET A 21 -7.76 1.70 -11.60
CA MET A 21 -6.47 1.04 -11.40
C MET A 21 -6.18 0.87 -9.91
N LEU A 22 -6.42 1.89 -9.09
CA LEU A 22 -6.27 1.83 -7.63
C LEU A 22 -7.11 0.69 -7.04
N ALA A 23 -8.39 0.59 -7.41
CA ALA A 23 -9.27 -0.49 -6.96
C ALA A 23 -8.76 -1.88 -7.36
N ASN A 24 -8.42 -2.06 -8.65
CA ASN A 24 -7.95 -3.34 -9.18
C ASN A 24 -6.66 -3.82 -8.50
N ARG A 25 -5.70 -2.92 -8.32
CA ARG A 25 -4.42 -3.24 -7.68
C ARG A 25 -4.57 -3.55 -6.20
N THR A 26 -5.48 -2.86 -5.52
CA THR A 26 -5.79 -3.15 -4.11
C THR A 26 -6.40 -4.55 -3.96
N LEU A 27 -7.35 -4.92 -4.81
CA LEU A 27 -7.94 -6.26 -4.80
C LEU A 27 -6.92 -7.34 -5.20
N GLN A 28 -6.02 -7.03 -6.14
CA GLN A 28 -4.93 -7.93 -6.47
C GLN A 28 -4.00 -8.16 -5.28
N LEU A 29 -3.61 -7.09 -4.58
CA LEU A 29 -2.77 -7.18 -3.39
C LEU A 29 -3.44 -7.97 -2.27
N GLU A 30 -4.72 -7.72 -1.99
CA GLU A 30 -5.51 -8.50 -1.02
C GLU A 30 -5.43 -10.01 -1.32
N ARG A 31 -5.63 -10.40 -2.59
CA ARG A 31 -5.54 -11.81 -3.01
C ARG A 31 -4.13 -12.37 -2.79
N MET A 32 -3.09 -11.65 -3.21
CA MET A 32 -1.70 -12.08 -3.03
C MET A 32 -1.34 -12.24 -1.55
N LEU A 33 -1.79 -11.33 -0.68
CA LEU A 33 -1.60 -11.47 0.77
C LEU A 33 -2.32 -12.72 1.31
N GLY A 34 -3.51 -13.01 0.80
CA GLY A 34 -4.25 -14.23 1.13
C GLY A 34 -3.49 -15.52 0.80
N GLU A 35 -2.72 -15.53 -0.31
CA GLU A 35 -1.87 -16.68 -0.69
C GLU A 35 -0.78 -16.99 0.34
N ILE A 36 -0.32 -15.97 1.09
CA ILE A 36 0.65 -16.11 2.20
C ILE A 36 -0.02 -16.09 3.58
N SER A 37 -1.34 -16.36 3.66
CA SER A 37 -2.14 -16.35 4.90
C SER A 37 -2.18 -15.02 5.65
N VAL A 38 -1.94 -13.90 4.96
CA VAL A 38 -2.09 -12.55 5.50
C VAL A 38 -3.45 -12.00 5.10
N VAL A 39 -4.28 -11.66 6.10
CA VAL A 39 -5.64 -11.14 5.87
C VAL A 39 -5.66 -9.64 6.15
N GLU A 40 -5.85 -8.85 5.09
CA GLU A 40 -5.99 -7.40 5.18
C GLU A 40 -7.07 -6.91 4.20
N SER A 41 -8.00 -6.11 4.68
CA SER A 41 -9.09 -5.62 3.83
C SER A 41 -8.63 -4.52 2.87
N PRO A 42 -9.31 -4.33 1.72
CA PRO A 42 -9.00 -3.26 0.78
C PRO A 42 -9.02 -1.87 1.42
N GLN A 43 -9.91 -1.63 2.39
CA GLN A 43 -9.99 -0.36 3.13
C GLN A 43 -8.75 -0.15 4.00
N ALA A 44 -8.24 -1.21 4.64
CA ALA A 44 -7.04 -1.14 5.46
C ALA A 44 -5.79 -0.87 4.60
N LEU A 45 -5.69 -1.52 3.44
CA LEU A 45 -4.60 -1.32 2.48
C LEU A 45 -4.62 0.11 1.93
N LEU A 46 -5.74 0.57 1.36
CA LEU A 46 -5.87 1.92 0.83
C LEU A 46 -5.60 2.98 1.90
N GLY A 47 -6.16 2.83 3.09
CA GLY A 47 -5.96 3.77 4.19
C GLY A 47 -4.49 3.91 4.58
N GLY A 48 -3.76 2.80 4.71
CA GLY A 48 -2.33 2.82 4.99
C GLY A 48 -1.52 3.46 3.87
N PHE A 49 -1.83 3.11 2.62
CA PHE A 49 -1.11 3.62 1.45
C PHE A 49 -1.32 5.11 1.24
N ILE A 50 -2.52 5.64 1.49
CA ILE A 50 -2.79 7.09 1.45
C ILE A 50 -1.88 7.83 2.45
N GLN A 51 -1.68 7.30 3.66
CA GLN A 51 -0.78 7.92 4.64
C GLN A 51 0.67 7.92 4.14
N VAL A 52 1.13 6.79 3.60
CA VAL A 52 2.47 6.67 3.02
C VAL A 52 2.66 7.64 1.86
N GLY A 53 1.73 7.67 0.90
CA GLY A 53 1.79 8.54 -0.28
C GLY A 53 1.72 10.03 0.04
N ARG A 54 1.14 10.42 1.19
CA ARG A 54 1.22 11.80 1.70
C ARG A 54 2.61 12.14 2.25
N ALA A 55 3.31 11.16 2.82
CA ALA A 55 4.66 11.33 3.38
C ALA A 55 5.75 11.31 2.31
N ILE A 56 5.60 10.49 1.26
CA ILE A 56 6.58 10.34 0.18
C ILE A 56 6.04 10.90 -1.14
N ARG A 57 6.77 11.82 -1.78
CA ARG A 57 6.38 12.33 -3.10
C ARG A 57 6.83 11.35 -4.20
N ARG A 58 5.94 11.07 -5.15
CA ARG A 58 6.19 10.40 -6.45
C ARG A 58 6.55 8.91 -6.40
N ILE A 59 5.76 8.09 -5.70
CA ILE A 59 5.78 6.63 -5.90
C ILE A 59 4.49 6.19 -6.59
N GLY A 60 4.60 5.32 -7.59
CA GLY A 60 3.44 4.70 -8.23
C GLY A 60 2.73 3.76 -7.27
N TYR A 61 1.39 3.74 -7.30
CA TYR A 61 0.60 2.85 -6.44
C TYR A 61 0.96 1.38 -6.68
N SER A 62 1.23 1.04 -7.94
CA SER A 62 1.78 -0.24 -8.40
C SER A 62 3.02 -0.68 -7.63
N ASP A 63 4.04 0.17 -7.59
CA ASP A 63 5.33 -0.13 -6.97
C ASP A 63 5.17 -0.24 -5.45
N LEU A 64 4.30 0.59 -4.89
CA LEU A 64 3.95 0.56 -3.48
C LEU A 64 3.28 -0.76 -3.08
N CYS A 65 2.30 -1.23 -3.87
CA CYS A 65 1.68 -2.55 -3.69
C CYS A 65 2.72 -3.68 -3.73
N GLN A 66 3.62 -3.67 -4.72
CA GLN A 66 4.62 -4.72 -4.88
C GLN A 66 5.63 -4.73 -3.72
N HIS A 67 6.12 -3.56 -3.31
CA HIS A 67 7.04 -3.45 -2.19
C HIS A 67 6.37 -3.85 -0.87
N TYR A 68 5.12 -3.44 -0.64
CA TYR A 68 4.35 -3.88 0.51
C TYR A 68 4.22 -5.40 0.55
N PHE A 69 3.82 -6.04 -0.56
CA PHE A 69 3.72 -7.49 -0.64
C PHE A 69 5.04 -8.17 -0.28
N ASN A 70 6.16 -7.70 -0.85
CA ASN A 70 7.48 -8.26 -0.57
C ASN A 70 7.84 -8.18 0.92
N LEU A 71 7.54 -7.05 1.59
CA LEU A 71 7.77 -6.88 3.03
C LEU A 71 6.92 -7.85 3.85
N ARG A 72 5.63 -8.00 3.50
CA ARG A 72 4.72 -8.93 4.20
C ARG A 72 5.13 -10.38 3.98
N ALA A 73 5.56 -10.74 2.77
CA ALA A 73 6.10 -12.07 2.45
C ALA A 73 7.41 -12.37 3.20
N ALA A 74 8.20 -11.34 3.52
CA ALA A 74 9.39 -11.45 4.38
C ALA A 74 9.06 -11.53 5.89
N GLY A 75 7.78 -11.51 6.27
CA GLY A 75 7.32 -11.62 7.65
C GLY A 75 7.24 -10.30 8.42
N ALA A 76 7.50 -9.14 7.78
CA ALA A 76 7.33 -7.84 8.42
C ALA A 76 5.87 -7.63 8.81
N SER A 77 5.59 -7.00 9.95
CA SER A 77 4.21 -6.63 10.35
C SER A 77 3.63 -5.57 9.40
N ARG A 78 2.32 -5.32 9.48
CA ARG A 78 1.67 -4.25 8.68
C ARG A 78 2.29 -2.89 9.00
N ASP A 79 2.49 -2.61 10.29
CA ASP A 79 3.01 -1.33 10.75
C ASP A 79 4.48 -1.17 10.34
N ASP A 80 5.30 -2.23 10.47
CA ASP A 80 6.70 -2.22 10.01
C ASP A 80 6.79 -2.04 8.50
N ALA A 81 5.91 -2.71 7.74
CA ALA A 81 5.89 -2.60 6.29
C ALA A 81 5.50 -1.18 5.85
N LEU A 82 4.47 -0.57 6.45
CA LEU A 82 4.08 0.81 6.16
C LEU A 82 5.17 1.81 6.56
N ALA A 83 5.84 1.60 7.69
CA ALA A 83 6.96 2.43 8.13
C ALA A 83 8.14 2.35 7.13
N ALA A 84 8.50 1.14 6.68
CA ALA A 84 9.57 0.94 5.69
C ALA A 84 9.25 1.59 4.33
N LEU A 85 7.98 1.60 3.92
CA LEU A 85 7.55 2.30 2.72
C LEU A 85 7.64 3.82 2.86
N ALA A 86 7.31 4.36 4.03
CA ALA A 86 7.40 5.79 4.33
C ALA A 86 8.84 6.28 4.55
N ALA A 87 9.77 5.38 4.88
CA ALA A 87 11.17 5.72 5.09
C ALA A 87 11.85 6.22 3.78
N PRO A 88 12.67 7.28 3.86
CA PRO A 88 13.44 7.75 2.71
C PRO A 88 14.43 6.67 2.24
N ALA A 89 14.71 6.63 0.94
CA ALA A 89 15.51 5.57 0.30
C ALA A 89 16.90 5.33 0.93
N ALA A 90 17.44 6.30 1.67
CA ALA A 90 18.71 6.20 2.39
C ALA A 90 18.68 5.21 3.59
N GLU A 91 17.53 4.96 4.20
CA GLU A 91 17.38 4.05 5.35
C GLU A 91 17.08 2.60 4.94
N ARG A 92 16.83 2.33 3.65
CA ARG A 92 16.51 0.99 3.13
C ARG A 92 17.73 0.08 2.97
N ARG A 93 18.93 0.57 3.26
CA ARG A 93 20.17 -0.21 3.34
C ARG A 93 20.57 -0.35 4.81
N ASN A 94 20.09 -1.40 5.47
CA ASN A 94 20.89 -2.03 6.51
C ASN A 94 20.88 -3.55 6.29
N PRO A 95 22.07 -4.18 6.25
CA PRO A 95 22.26 -5.59 5.90
C PRO A 95 21.74 -6.55 6.98
#